data_AF-A0A8T3YLQ5-F1
#
_entry.id   AF-A0A8T3YLQ5-F1
#
_cell.length_a   1.000
_cell.length_b   1.000
_cell.length_c   1.000
_cell.angle_alpha   90.00
_cell.angle_beta   90.00
_cell.angle_gamma   90.00
#
_symmetry.space_group_name_H-M   'P 1'
#
loop_
_entity.id
_entity.type
_entity.pdbx_description
1 polymer ?
#
loop_
_entity_poly.entity_id
_entity_poly.type
_entity_poly.pdbx_seq_one_letter_code
_entity_poly.pdbx_strand_id
1 'polypeptide(L)'
;MGLWTQLTGHVPQFDALATKVHPELALTLRSYLLWSPTLIDVDGLAAHLSLGRQDAIGLLLNAASVGAVEFRFESVCPSCKAPHQASEHLRDIGTKGTCMDCQKTYYNVLDSNLVVYFTLHPSVGGKRLIRDLTKSVPASDVINTTEFRQLFGGNVLLPGKGLAIGSVTLMFTDIYESTATFTRRGDLDAFRLVRDHFDLLFDLIKRHNGTIVKTIGDAVMAVFPRPQDAVACALKVREEFDAFNARADVSGDSHLKIGIHEGPSIVVTLNRILDYFGTTVNTAARVQSTASKREIVLSSKVRSNPAVDELLAMHGLHPQGRETLLKGIAGPQTVYGV
;
A
#
# COMPACT_ATOMS: atom_id res chain seq x y z
N MET A 1 35.46 26.34 -5.35
CA MET A 1 34.11 26.89 -5.11
C MET A 1 33.41 25.87 -4.21
N GLY A 2 33.50 25.86 -2.88
CA GLY A 2 33.51 26.91 -1.87
C GLY A 2 32.45 26.50 -0.86
N LEU A 3 32.83 25.71 0.16
CA LEU A 3 31.98 24.99 1.14
C LEU A 3 30.98 25.85 1.95
N TRP A 4 30.91 27.16 1.70
CA TRP A 4 30.04 28.10 2.42
C TRP A 4 28.75 28.48 1.67
N THR A 5 28.68 28.33 0.34
CA THR A 5 27.43 28.55 -0.41
C THR A 5 26.45 27.37 -0.29
N GLN A 6 26.92 26.23 0.23
CA GLN A 6 26.18 24.96 0.31
C GLN A 6 25.31 24.79 1.57
N LEU A 7 25.43 25.65 2.59
CA LEU A 7 24.68 25.51 3.85
C LEU A 7 23.50 26.48 4.00
N THR A 8 23.39 27.53 3.17
CA THR A 8 22.31 28.53 3.25
C THR A 8 21.70 28.91 1.89
N GLY A 9 22.15 28.29 0.80
CA GLY A 9 21.50 28.45 -0.50
C GLY A 9 20.05 27.97 -0.44
N HIS A 10 19.13 28.81 -0.90
CA HIS A 10 17.75 28.42 -1.15
C HIS A 10 17.73 27.21 -2.10
N VAL A 11 17.12 26.11 -1.64
CA VAL A 11 16.99 24.88 -2.43
C VAL A 11 15.50 24.76 -2.80
N PRO A 12 15.09 25.26 -3.99
CA PRO A 12 13.68 25.45 -4.34
C PRO A 12 12.85 24.16 -4.30
N GLN A 13 13.51 23.00 -4.40
CA GLN A 13 12.88 21.69 -4.27
C GLN A 13 12.26 21.48 -2.88
N PHE A 14 12.86 22.00 -1.80
CA PHE A 14 12.29 21.87 -0.45
C PHE A 14 11.14 22.85 -0.21
N ASP A 15 11.13 24.00 -0.87
CA ASP A 15 9.98 24.90 -0.86
C ASP A 15 8.80 24.28 -1.63
N ALA A 16 9.06 23.67 -2.79
CA ALA A 16 8.07 22.89 -3.53
C ALA A 16 7.59 21.64 -2.75
N LEU A 17 8.46 21.02 -1.95
CA LEU A 17 8.07 19.93 -1.06
C LEU A 17 7.13 20.43 0.04
N ALA A 18 7.41 21.59 0.64
CA ALA A 18 6.58 22.18 1.69
C ALA A 18 5.16 22.54 1.23
N THR A 19 4.89 22.62 -0.08
CA THR A 19 3.52 22.76 -0.61
C THR A 19 2.79 21.42 -0.77
N LYS A 20 3.49 20.29 -0.71
CA LYS A 20 2.95 18.93 -0.90
C LYS A 20 2.82 18.15 0.40
N VAL A 21 3.67 18.42 1.38
CA VAL A 21 3.67 17.77 2.70
C VAL A 21 3.61 18.84 3.80
N HIS A 22 3.43 18.41 5.05
CA HIS A 22 3.48 19.36 6.17
C HIS A 22 4.81 20.14 6.18
N PRO A 23 4.81 21.48 6.25
CA PRO A 23 6.04 22.29 6.12
C PRO A 23 7.17 21.88 7.07
N GLU A 24 6.84 21.49 8.30
CA GLU A 24 7.84 21.01 9.27
C GLU A 24 8.53 19.70 8.83
N LEU A 25 7.80 18.81 8.15
CA LEU A 25 8.38 17.57 7.62
C LEU A 25 9.36 17.87 6.48
N ALA A 26 9.03 18.84 5.61
CA ALA A 26 9.93 19.27 4.54
C ALA A 26 11.23 19.87 5.10
N LEU A 27 11.14 20.70 6.15
CA LEU A 27 12.30 21.30 6.82
C LEU A 27 13.15 20.26 7.56
N THR A 28 12.51 19.32 8.25
CA THR A 28 13.19 18.25 8.97
C THR A 28 13.88 17.29 8.01
N LEU A 29 13.22 16.92 6.91
CA LEU A 29 13.83 16.11 5.85
C LEU A 29 15.04 16.82 5.26
N ARG A 30 14.95 18.12 4.94
CA ARG A 30 16.10 18.89 4.45
C ARG A 30 17.27 18.80 5.42
N SER A 31 16.99 19.00 6.70
CA SER A 31 18.01 18.94 7.76
C SER A 31 18.66 17.56 7.82
N TYR A 32 17.86 16.48 7.84
CA TYR A 32 18.36 15.11 7.81
C TYR A 32 19.26 14.84 6.59
N LEU A 33 18.82 15.26 5.41
CA LEU A 33 19.51 15.00 4.15
C LEU A 33 20.84 15.74 4.02
N LEU A 34 21.03 16.90 4.67
CA LEU A 34 22.32 17.61 4.70
C LEU A 34 23.42 16.82 5.42
N TRP A 35 23.04 15.99 6.40
CA TRP A 35 23.96 15.18 7.20
C TRP A 35 24.00 13.71 6.76
N SER A 36 23.07 13.30 5.88
CA SER A 36 23.00 11.92 5.39
C SER A 36 24.02 11.66 4.28
N PRO A 37 24.63 10.47 4.22
CA PRO A 37 25.28 10.00 2.99
C PRO A 37 24.28 10.03 1.82
N THR A 38 24.78 10.09 0.58
CA THR A 38 23.95 10.14 -0.65
C THR A 38 22.82 9.11 -0.65
N LEU A 39 23.07 7.93 -0.09
CA LEU A 39 22.11 6.86 0.04
C LEU A 39 21.31 7.00 1.34
N ILE A 40 19.98 7.07 1.20
CA ILE A 40 19.05 7.34 2.27
C ILE A 40 18.60 6.00 2.87
N ASP A 41 18.78 5.86 4.18
CA ASP A 41 18.23 4.75 4.97
C ASP A 41 16.78 5.08 5.36
N VAL A 42 15.82 4.34 4.82
CA VAL A 42 14.38 4.58 5.07
C VAL A 42 14.02 4.34 6.54
N ASP A 43 14.57 3.29 7.15
CA ASP A 43 14.27 2.97 8.55
C ASP A 43 14.96 3.97 9.49
N GLY A 44 16.20 4.35 9.17
CA GLY A 44 16.90 5.41 9.87
C GLY A 44 16.20 6.78 9.78
N LEU A 45 15.65 7.12 8.61
CA LEU A 45 14.83 8.32 8.41
C LEU A 45 13.53 8.25 9.22
N ALA A 46 12.81 7.13 9.13
CA ALA A 46 11.56 6.91 9.86
C ALA A 46 11.77 7.09 11.37
N ALA A 47 12.82 6.48 11.93
CA ALA A 47 13.20 6.64 13.33
C ALA A 47 13.56 8.09 13.68
N HIS A 48 14.33 8.79 12.83
CA HIS A 48 14.72 10.17 13.08
C HIS A 48 13.53 11.14 13.11
N LEU A 49 12.54 10.93 12.23
CA LEU A 49 11.36 11.80 12.12
C LEU A 49 10.17 11.31 12.98
N SER A 50 10.33 10.22 13.75
CA SER A 50 9.24 9.57 14.48
C SER A 50 8.03 9.23 13.58
N LEU A 51 8.32 8.75 12.37
CA LEU A 51 7.34 8.35 11.37
C LEU A 51 7.23 6.82 11.29
N GLY A 52 6.08 6.33 10.81
CA GLY A 52 5.98 4.96 10.30
C GLY A 52 6.84 4.79 9.05
N ARG A 53 7.30 3.55 8.78
CA ARG A 53 8.07 3.24 7.55
C ARG A 53 7.33 3.71 6.29
N GLN A 54 6.02 3.48 6.21
CA GLN A 54 5.21 3.83 5.04
C GLN A 54 5.12 5.36 4.86
N ASP A 55 4.97 6.12 5.94
CA ASP A 55 5.00 7.60 5.89
C ASP A 55 6.36 8.13 5.47
N ALA A 56 7.45 7.51 5.93
CA ALA A 56 8.80 7.87 5.50
C ALA A 56 9.02 7.61 4.00
N ILE A 57 8.53 6.48 3.48
CA ILE A 57 8.54 6.19 2.04
C ILE A 57 7.70 7.22 1.29
N GLY A 58 6.49 7.54 1.75
CA GLY A 58 5.62 8.56 1.16
C GLY A 58 6.28 9.94 1.11
N LEU A 59 6.97 10.34 2.18
CA LEU A 59 7.73 11.58 2.23
C LEU A 59 8.86 11.59 1.19
N LEU A 60 9.61 10.49 1.05
CA LEU A 60 10.68 10.36 0.06
C LEU A 60 10.15 10.37 -1.38
N LEU A 61 8.99 9.77 -1.64
CA LEU A 61 8.33 9.82 -2.96
C LEU A 61 7.84 11.23 -3.31
N ASN A 62 7.31 11.98 -2.34
CA ASN A 62 6.99 13.40 -2.54
C ASN A 62 8.25 14.22 -2.82
N ALA A 63 9.33 13.99 -2.08
CA ALA A 63 10.64 14.61 -2.31
C ALA A 63 11.20 14.25 -3.69
N ALA A 64 10.95 13.04 -4.17
CA ALA A 64 11.33 12.63 -5.53
C ALA A 64 10.51 13.35 -6.61
N SER A 65 9.22 13.59 -6.38
CA SER A 65 8.37 14.34 -7.32
C SER A 65 8.79 15.79 -7.54
N VAL A 66 9.61 16.35 -6.64
CA VAL A 66 10.16 17.71 -6.74
C VAL A 66 11.66 17.72 -7.02
N GLY A 67 12.26 16.56 -7.30
CA GLY A 67 13.68 16.45 -7.67
C GLY A 67 14.67 16.71 -6.53
N ALA A 68 14.25 16.55 -5.27
CA ALA A 68 15.17 16.54 -4.12
C ALA A 68 15.80 15.16 -3.89
N VAL A 69 15.04 14.12 -4.20
CA VAL A 69 15.41 12.71 -4.04
C VAL A 69 15.21 12.00 -5.39
N GLU A 70 15.94 10.92 -5.60
CA GLU A 70 15.71 9.95 -6.67
C GLU A 70 15.51 8.58 -6.06
N PHE A 71 14.83 7.69 -6.76
CA PHE A 71 14.75 6.28 -6.38
C PHE A 71 14.97 5.38 -7.59
N ARG A 72 15.53 4.20 -7.34
CA ARG A 72 15.78 3.21 -8.41
C ARG A 72 15.39 1.83 -7.93
N PHE A 73 14.82 1.06 -8.85
CA PHE A 73 14.55 -0.37 -8.67
C PHE A 73 15.81 -1.16 -8.96
N GLU A 74 16.10 -2.16 -8.14
CA GLU A 74 17.23 -3.07 -8.33
C GLU A 74 16.80 -4.51 -8.12
N SER A 75 17.02 -5.34 -9.14
CA SER A 75 16.87 -6.79 -9.01
C SER A 75 18.12 -7.38 -8.39
N VAL A 76 17.90 -8.21 -7.39
CA VAL A 76 18.94 -8.91 -6.64
C VAL A 76 18.79 -10.41 -6.91
N CYS A 77 19.90 -11.09 -7.19
CA CYS A 77 19.85 -12.53 -7.40
C CYS A 77 19.40 -13.24 -6.10
N PRO A 78 18.33 -14.06 -6.13
CA PRO A 78 17.86 -14.75 -4.92
C PRO A 78 18.91 -15.70 -4.32
N SER A 79 19.80 -16.24 -5.16
CA SER A 79 20.79 -17.26 -4.78
C SER A 79 22.08 -16.69 -4.20
N CYS A 80 22.74 -15.74 -4.87
CA CYS A 80 24.03 -15.19 -4.42
C CYS A 80 23.95 -13.76 -3.87
N LYS A 81 22.76 -13.14 -3.88
CA LYS A 81 22.51 -11.76 -3.46
C LYS A 81 23.25 -10.68 -4.25
N ALA A 82 23.88 -11.04 -5.37
CA ALA A 82 24.49 -10.07 -6.24
C ALA A 82 23.45 -9.17 -6.91
N PRO A 83 23.71 -7.85 -7.00
CA PRO A 83 22.88 -6.95 -7.76
C PRO A 83 22.98 -7.27 -9.25
N HIS A 84 21.85 -7.24 -9.96
CA HIS A 84 21.80 -7.69 -11.35
C HIS A 84 21.39 -6.57 -12.31
N GLN A 85 20.19 -6.03 -12.15
CA GLN A 85 19.65 -4.98 -13.03
C GLN A 85 19.09 -3.85 -12.20
N ALA A 86 19.56 -2.62 -12.44
CA ALA A 86 19.03 -1.41 -11.86
C ALA A 86 18.28 -0.58 -12.92
N SER A 87 17.12 -0.02 -12.57
CA SER A 87 16.36 0.89 -13.43
C SER A 87 15.65 1.98 -12.64
N GLU A 88 15.41 3.13 -13.28
CA GLU A 88 14.54 4.19 -12.78
C GLU A 88 13.06 3.83 -12.91
N HIS A 89 12.72 2.94 -13.85
CA HIS A 89 11.34 2.54 -14.09
C HIS A 89 11.15 1.03 -13.93
N LEU A 90 10.06 0.67 -13.26
CA LEU A 90 9.71 -0.72 -13.02
C LEU A 90 9.44 -1.50 -14.33
N ARG A 91 8.96 -0.83 -15.38
CA ARG A 91 8.71 -1.42 -16.71
C ARG A 91 9.95 -2.01 -17.39
N ASP A 92 11.13 -1.54 -17.02
CA ASP A 92 12.39 -2.01 -17.60
C ASP A 92 12.93 -3.24 -16.87
N ILE A 93 12.42 -3.51 -15.67
CA ILE A 93 12.73 -4.73 -14.92
C ILE A 93 12.00 -5.90 -15.58
N GLY A 94 12.78 -6.88 -16.07
CA GLY A 94 12.22 -8.10 -16.65
C GLY A 94 11.51 -8.97 -15.61
N THR A 95 10.54 -9.78 -16.04
CA THR A 95 9.90 -10.77 -15.15
C THR A 95 10.83 -11.91 -14.76
N LYS A 96 11.82 -12.18 -15.61
CA LYS A 96 12.81 -13.26 -15.48
C LYS A 96 14.20 -12.68 -15.72
N GLY A 97 15.19 -13.17 -14.96
CA GLY A 97 16.59 -12.79 -15.10
C GLY A 97 17.52 -13.99 -15.00
N THR A 98 18.74 -13.83 -15.50
CA THR A 98 19.83 -14.80 -15.36
C THR A 98 21.02 -14.09 -14.72
N CYS A 99 21.42 -14.50 -13.52
CA CYS A 99 22.52 -13.88 -12.80
C CYS A 99 23.86 -14.20 -13.48
N MET A 100 24.71 -13.19 -13.73
CA MET A 100 26.02 -13.41 -14.35
C MET A 100 27.04 -14.06 -13.41
N ASP A 101 26.91 -13.88 -12.09
CA ASP A 101 27.87 -14.40 -11.12
C ASP A 101 27.65 -15.89 -10.82
N CYS A 102 26.40 -16.29 -10.58
CA CYS A 102 26.07 -17.68 -10.24
C CYS A 102 25.36 -18.46 -11.36
N GLN A 103 25.12 -17.82 -12.51
CA GLN A 103 24.50 -18.40 -13.71
C GLN A 103 23.07 -18.95 -13.52
N LYS A 104 22.45 -18.72 -12.36
CA LYS A 104 21.08 -19.18 -12.08
C LYS A 104 20.05 -18.26 -12.71
N THR A 105 19.01 -18.88 -13.24
CA THR A 105 17.80 -18.22 -13.71
C THR A 105 16.80 -18.06 -12.56
N TYR A 106 16.13 -16.91 -12.49
CA TYR A 106 15.14 -16.62 -11.44
C TYR A 106 14.04 -15.70 -11.96
N TYR A 107 12.94 -15.61 -11.21
CA TYR A 107 11.85 -14.67 -11.43
C TYR A 107 11.99 -13.46 -10.51
N ASN A 108 11.66 -12.28 -11.01
CA ASN A 108 11.58 -11.08 -10.17
C ASN A 108 10.23 -11.03 -9.46
N VAL A 109 10.31 -10.93 -8.14
CA VAL A 109 9.19 -10.94 -7.20
C VAL A 109 9.36 -9.73 -6.27
N LEU A 110 8.34 -8.87 -6.25
CA LEU A 110 8.39 -7.50 -5.72
C LEU A 110 8.77 -7.39 -4.23
N ASP A 111 8.39 -8.38 -3.44
CA ASP A 111 8.58 -8.47 -2.00
C ASP A 111 9.74 -9.42 -1.61
N SER A 112 10.42 -10.03 -2.58
CA SER A 112 11.46 -11.03 -2.32
C SER A 112 12.85 -10.63 -2.81
N ASN A 113 12.96 -10.20 -4.07
CA ASN A 113 14.25 -9.99 -4.71
C ASN A 113 14.31 -8.75 -5.61
N LEU A 114 13.27 -7.92 -5.55
CA LEU A 114 13.28 -6.58 -6.13
C LEU A 114 13.25 -5.56 -5.00
N VAL A 115 14.21 -4.66 -4.99
CA VAL A 115 14.36 -3.64 -3.95
C VAL A 115 14.38 -2.25 -4.56
N VAL A 116 14.11 -1.25 -3.74
CA VAL A 116 14.20 0.17 -4.07
C VAL A 116 15.14 0.84 -3.10
N TYR A 117 16.05 1.65 -3.62
CA TYR A 117 16.87 2.56 -2.81
C TYR A 117 16.61 4.00 -3.20
N PHE A 118 16.74 4.89 -2.21
CA PHE A 118 16.56 6.32 -2.37
C PHE A 118 17.90 7.03 -2.26
N THR A 119 18.13 8.00 -3.13
CA THR A 119 19.35 8.81 -3.13
C THR A 119 19.04 10.29 -3.22
N LEU A 120 19.93 11.12 -2.68
CA LEU A 120 19.89 12.55 -2.97
C LEU A 120 20.07 12.82 -4.45
N HIS A 121 19.19 13.65 -5.02
CA HIS A 121 19.30 14.07 -6.41
C HIS A 121 20.57 14.94 -6.59
N PRO A 122 21.33 14.82 -7.70
CA PRO A 122 22.56 15.59 -7.93
C PRO A 122 22.36 17.12 -7.84
N SER A 123 21.19 17.62 -8.27
CA SER A 123 20.83 19.05 -8.21
C SER A 123 20.76 19.63 -6.79
N VAL A 124 20.61 18.78 -5.76
CA VAL A 124 20.62 19.19 -4.35
C VAL A 124 21.87 18.75 -3.60
N GLY A 125 22.92 18.35 -4.33
CA GLY A 125 24.21 17.96 -3.75
C GLY A 125 24.44 16.46 -3.60
N GLY A 126 23.60 15.62 -4.22
CA GLY A 126 23.85 14.18 -4.32
C GLY A 126 25.20 13.86 -4.96
N LYS A 127 26.02 13.05 -4.28
CA LYS A 127 27.35 12.63 -4.77
C LYS A 127 27.28 11.30 -5.51
N ARG A 128 28.37 10.91 -6.18
CA ARG A 128 28.48 9.59 -6.84
C ARG A 128 28.21 8.46 -5.83
N LEU A 129 27.27 7.58 -6.19
CA LEU A 129 26.77 6.52 -5.34
C LEU A 129 27.80 5.40 -5.12
N ILE A 130 27.92 4.96 -3.87
CA ILE A 130 28.44 3.63 -3.53
C ILE A 130 27.22 2.76 -3.29
N ARG A 131 27.06 1.68 -4.07
CA ARG A 131 25.91 0.78 -3.93
C ARG A 131 25.99 0.05 -2.59
N ASP A 132 24.99 0.28 -1.74
CA ASP A 132 24.81 -0.42 -0.47
C ASP A 132 23.33 -0.82 -0.35
N LEU A 133 23.02 -2.06 -0.73
CA LEU A 133 21.63 -2.53 -0.73
C LEU A 133 21.08 -2.79 0.68
N THR A 134 21.88 -2.67 1.74
CA THR A 134 21.39 -2.84 3.12
C THR A 134 20.41 -1.74 3.53
N LYS A 135 20.44 -0.59 2.84
CA LYS A 135 19.52 0.55 3.04
C LYS A 135 18.30 0.54 2.12
N SER A 136 18.15 -0.52 1.32
CA SER A 136 17.03 -0.65 0.39
C SER A 136 15.78 -1.21 1.08
N VAL A 137 14.61 -0.92 0.52
CA VAL A 137 13.33 -1.49 0.94
C VAL A 137 12.77 -2.40 -0.15
N PRO A 138 11.92 -3.39 0.17
CA PRO A 138 11.23 -4.16 -0.85
C PRO A 138 10.47 -3.27 -1.83
N ALA A 139 10.46 -3.62 -3.11
CA ALA A 139 9.74 -2.82 -4.10
C ALA A 139 8.24 -2.78 -3.81
N SER A 140 7.67 -3.84 -3.22
CA SER A 140 6.30 -3.89 -2.72
C SER A 140 5.96 -2.76 -1.75
N ASP A 141 6.89 -2.40 -0.86
CA ASP A 141 6.67 -1.37 0.16
C ASP A 141 6.57 0.02 -0.48
N VAL A 142 7.16 0.22 -1.66
CA VAL A 142 7.08 1.48 -2.41
C VAL A 142 5.84 1.51 -3.28
N ILE A 143 5.61 0.48 -4.12
CA ILE A 143 4.51 0.51 -5.11
C ILE A 143 3.11 0.44 -4.47
N ASN A 144 3.02 -0.06 -3.23
CA ASN A 144 1.77 -0.17 -2.49
C ASN A 144 1.42 1.13 -1.76
N THR A 145 2.26 2.17 -1.80
CA THR A 145 1.96 3.48 -1.19
C THR A 145 0.98 4.29 -2.04
N THR A 146 0.24 5.18 -1.39
CA THR A 146 -0.66 6.11 -2.06
C THR A 146 0.14 7.08 -2.94
N GLU A 147 1.27 7.57 -2.42
CA GLU A 147 2.16 8.51 -3.08
C GLU A 147 2.73 7.91 -4.38
N PHE A 148 3.17 6.65 -4.37
CA PHE A 148 3.68 6.02 -5.58
C PHE A 148 2.59 5.93 -6.64
N ARG A 149 1.38 5.50 -6.27
CA ARG A 149 0.26 5.38 -7.21
C ARG A 149 -0.16 6.71 -7.80
N GLN A 150 -0.19 7.78 -7.01
CA GLN A 150 -0.60 9.10 -7.47
C GLN A 150 0.48 9.80 -8.30
N LEU A 151 1.74 9.71 -7.89
CA LEU A 151 2.85 10.46 -8.50
C LEU A 151 3.54 9.68 -9.63
N PHE A 152 3.61 8.36 -9.51
CA PHE A 152 4.40 7.48 -10.39
C PHE A 152 3.60 6.29 -10.93
N GLY A 153 2.31 6.16 -10.60
CA GLY A 153 1.47 5.00 -10.92
C GLY A 153 1.00 4.90 -12.38
N GLY A 154 1.32 5.91 -13.20
CA GLY A 154 0.99 5.94 -14.63
C GLY A 154 1.91 5.04 -15.47
N ASN A 155 1.33 4.04 -16.15
CA ASN A 155 2.08 3.15 -17.05
C ASN A 155 3.28 2.44 -16.40
N VAL A 156 3.16 2.04 -15.13
CA VAL A 156 4.29 1.48 -14.36
C VAL A 156 4.86 0.23 -15.02
N LEU A 157 4.01 -0.61 -15.59
CA LEU A 157 4.37 -1.80 -16.33
C LEU A 157 3.89 -1.71 -17.78
N LEU A 158 4.59 -2.40 -18.68
CA LEU A 158 4.17 -2.49 -20.09
C LEU A 158 2.86 -3.28 -20.21
N PRO A 159 1.98 -2.94 -21.18
CA PRO A 159 0.77 -3.70 -21.43
C PRO A 159 1.05 -5.20 -21.62
N GLY A 160 0.25 -6.05 -20.97
CA GLY A 160 0.42 -7.51 -21.00
C GLY A 160 1.59 -8.06 -20.17
N LYS A 161 2.37 -7.21 -19.50
CA LYS A 161 3.37 -7.63 -18.50
C LYS A 161 2.84 -7.45 -17.08
N GLY A 162 3.29 -8.34 -16.19
CA GLY A 162 3.03 -8.26 -14.76
C GLY A 162 4.22 -8.74 -13.96
N LEU A 163 4.39 -8.25 -12.74
CA LEU A 163 5.39 -8.73 -11.80
C LEU A 163 4.73 -9.48 -10.66
N ALA A 164 5.35 -10.57 -10.23
CA ALA A 164 4.84 -11.34 -9.11
C ALA A 164 5.03 -10.59 -7.79
N ILE A 165 4.09 -10.78 -6.87
CA ILE A 165 4.21 -10.42 -5.46
C ILE A 165 3.82 -11.66 -4.65
N GLY A 166 4.69 -12.08 -3.73
CA GLY A 166 4.56 -13.32 -2.97
C GLY A 166 3.46 -13.25 -1.92
N SER A 167 3.29 -12.09 -1.28
CA SER A 167 2.19 -11.83 -0.35
C SER A 167 1.63 -10.43 -0.54
N VAL A 168 0.31 -10.34 -0.74
CA VAL A 168 -0.42 -9.08 -0.71
C VAL A 168 -1.66 -9.24 0.17
N THR A 169 -1.87 -8.32 1.11
CA THR A 169 -3.10 -8.25 1.91
C THR A 169 -4.09 -7.35 1.20
N LEU A 170 -5.24 -7.90 0.84
CA LEU A 170 -6.34 -7.20 0.19
C LEU A 170 -7.54 -7.11 1.12
N MET A 171 -8.11 -5.91 1.21
CA MET A 171 -9.38 -5.65 1.85
C MET A 171 -10.41 -5.27 0.79
N PHE A 172 -11.57 -5.91 0.84
CA PHE A 172 -12.75 -5.49 0.10
C PHE A 172 -13.80 -5.00 1.09
N THR A 173 -14.45 -3.89 0.77
CA THR A 173 -15.63 -3.40 1.47
C THR A 173 -16.80 -3.33 0.52
N ASP A 174 -18.02 -3.42 1.05
CA ASP A 174 -19.26 -3.29 0.28
C ASP A 174 -20.38 -2.81 1.20
N ILE A 175 -21.30 -1.99 0.68
CA ILE A 175 -22.45 -1.54 1.48
C ILE A 175 -23.51 -2.66 1.47
N TYR A 176 -23.94 -3.04 2.66
CA TYR A 176 -25.01 -4.01 2.86
C TYR A 176 -26.33 -3.47 2.30
N GLU A 177 -26.99 -4.25 1.43
CA GLU A 177 -28.28 -3.91 0.81
C GLU A 177 -28.33 -2.51 0.15
N SER A 178 -27.24 -2.11 -0.51
CA SER A 178 -27.12 -0.81 -1.16
C SER A 178 -28.21 -0.54 -2.18
N THR A 179 -28.53 -1.48 -3.07
CA THR A 179 -29.60 -1.34 -4.08
C THR A 179 -30.97 -1.06 -3.47
N ALA A 180 -31.32 -1.74 -2.37
CA ALA A 180 -32.60 -1.53 -1.69
C ALA A 180 -32.63 -0.16 -1.01
N THR A 181 -31.51 0.25 -0.42
CA THR A 181 -31.34 1.57 0.21
C THR A 181 -31.44 2.70 -0.82
N PHE A 182 -30.80 2.54 -1.98
CA PHE A 182 -30.79 3.53 -3.05
C PHE A 182 -32.17 3.72 -3.68
N THR A 183 -32.89 2.62 -3.92
CA THR A 183 -34.27 2.66 -4.42
C THR A 183 -35.21 3.42 -3.49
N ARG A 184 -35.04 3.28 -2.16
CA ARG A 184 -35.89 3.97 -1.17
C ARG A 184 -35.59 5.46 -1.06
N ARG A 185 -34.33 5.87 -1.22
CA ARG A 185 -33.86 7.25 -0.97
C ARG A 185 -33.86 8.13 -2.23
N GLY A 186 -33.84 7.53 -3.41
CA GLY A 186 -33.60 8.23 -4.67
C GLY A 186 -32.11 8.50 -4.90
N ASP A 187 -31.75 8.66 -6.18
CA ASP A 187 -30.36 8.59 -6.65
C ASP A 187 -29.44 9.66 -6.03
N LEU A 188 -29.94 10.88 -5.83
CA LEU A 188 -29.11 11.99 -5.35
C LEU A 188 -28.70 11.83 -3.88
N ASP A 189 -29.62 11.40 -3.02
CA ASP A 189 -29.33 11.19 -1.60
C ASP A 189 -28.54 9.89 -1.38
N ALA A 190 -28.80 8.87 -2.20
CA ALA A 190 -27.96 7.68 -2.27
C ALA A 190 -26.51 8.01 -2.63
N PHE A 191 -26.30 8.86 -3.65
CA PHE A 191 -24.97 9.28 -4.07
C PHE A 191 -24.23 10.06 -2.99
N ARG A 192 -24.89 10.99 -2.30
CA ARG A 192 -24.29 11.73 -1.17
C ARG A 192 -23.83 10.80 -0.06
N LEU A 193 -24.68 9.84 0.31
CA LEU A 193 -24.36 8.84 1.33
C LEU A 193 -23.13 8.01 0.93
N VAL A 194 -23.08 7.53 -0.31
CA VAL A 194 -21.93 6.75 -0.82
C VAL A 194 -20.65 7.58 -0.82
N ARG A 195 -20.71 8.85 -1.22
CA ARG A 195 -19.55 9.75 -1.18
C ARG A 195 -19.04 9.93 0.25
N ASP A 196 -19.92 10.25 1.19
CA ASP A 196 -19.52 10.48 2.58
C ASP A 196 -18.94 9.19 3.21
N HIS A 197 -19.45 8.02 2.81
CA HIS A 197 -18.85 6.73 3.16
C HIS A 197 -17.45 6.54 2.58
N PHE A 198 -17.24 6.91 1.31
CA PHE A 198 -15.92 6.82 0.70
C PHE A 198 -14.92 7.76 1.37
N ASP A 199 -15.31 8.98 1.71
CA ASP A 199 -14.42 9.93 2.39
C ASP A 199 -13.93 9.35 3.73
N LEU A 200 -14.84 8.75 4.52
CA LEU A 200 -14.49 8.07 5.77
C LEU A 200 -13.58 6.86 5.53
N LEU A 201 -13.90 6.01 4.56
CA LEU A 201 -13.10 4.82 4.23
C LEU A 201 -11.71 5.20 3.74
N PHE A 202 -11.60 6.18 2.87
CA PHE A 202 -10.32 6.61 2.29
C PHE A 202 -9.39 7.16 3.37
N ASP A 203 -9.92 7.98 4.27
CA ASP A 203 -9.16 8.52 5.38
C ASP A 203 -8.70 7.42 6.35
N LEU A 204 -9.59 6.51 6.75
CA LEU A 204 -9.24 5.40 7.63
C LEU A 204 -8.23 4.44 7.00
N ILE A 205 -8.41 4.07 5.74
CA ILE A 205 -7.48 3.21 5.01
C ILE A 205 -6.09 3.85 5.00
N LYS A 206 -6.00 5.14 4.69
CA LYS A 206 -4.72 5.87 4.71
C LYS A 206 -4.09 5.91 6.10
N ARG A 207 -4.86 6.24 7.15
CA ARG A 207 -4.37 6.30 8.55
C ARG A 207 -3.86 4.95 9.08
N HIS A 208 -4.29 3.85 8.46
CA HIS A 208 -3.84 2.50 8.77
C HIS A 208 -2.88 1.93 7.72
N ASN A 209 -2.06 2.77 7.08
CA ASN A 209 -1.03 2.37 6.10
C ASN A 209 -1.56 1.65 4.85
N GLY A 210 -2.87 1.67 4.63
CA GLY A 210 -3.50 1.08 3.47
C GLY A 210 -3.57 2.06 2.30
N THR A 211 -3.77 1.49 1.12
CA THR A 211 -3.86 2.25 -0.11
C THR A 211 -5.04 1.77 -0.94
N ILE A 212 -5.83 2.72 -1.42
CA ILE A 212 -6.96 2.42 -2.31
C ILE A 212 -6.41 1.97 -3.67
N VAL A 213 -6.83 0.79 -4.11
CA VAL A 213 -6.52 0.29 -5.45
C VAL A 213 -7.52 0.85 -6.45
N LYS A 214 -8.81 0.67 -6.15
CA LYS A 214 -9.94 1.13 -6.96
C LYS A 214 -11.25 1.02 -6.19
N THR A 215 -12.28 1.69 -6.71
CA THR A 215 -13.68 1.49 -6.33
C THR A 215 -14.43 0.69 -7.39
N ILE A 216 -15.47 -0.03 -6.99
CA ILE A 216 -16.33 -0.84 -7.86
C ILE A 216 -17.78 -0.62 -7.44
N GLY A 217 -18.47 0.36 -8.05
CA GLY A 217 -19.76 0.81 -7.54
C GLY A 217 -19.57 1.47 -6.17
N ASP A 218 -20.20 0.92 -5.14
CA ASP A 218 -20.12 1.28 -3.72
C ASP A 218 -19.05 0.48 -2.94
N ALA A 219 -18.36 -0.45 -3.60
CA ALA A 219 -17.29 -1.24 -3.00
C ALA A 219 -15.92 -0.55 -3.10
N VAL A 220 -15.07 -0.77 -2.09
CA VAL A 220 -13.66 -0.36 -2.10
C VAL A 220 -12.77 -1.59 -2.14
N MET A 221 -11.77 -1.58 -3.02
CA MET A 221 -10.63 -2.50 -2.97
C MET A 221 -9.41 -1.74 -2.47
N ALA A 222 -8.84 -2.19 -1.36
CA ALA A 222 -7.63 -1.63 -0.77
C ALA A 222 -6.55 -2.70 -0.58
N VAL A 223 -5.30 -2.25 -0.60
CA VAL A 223 -4.11 -3.07 -0.32
C VAL A 223 -3.43 -2.57 0.94
N PHE A 224 -2.92 -3.49 1.74
CA PHE A 224 -2.16 -3.18 2.95
C PHE A 224 -0.80 -3.87 2.92
N PRO A 225 0.25 -3.24 3.47
CA PRO A 225 1.57 -3.83 3.56
C PRO A 225 1.60 -5.03 4.51
N ARG A 226 0.73 -5.04 5.54
CA ARG A 226 0.66 -6.11 6.55
C ARG A 226 -0.79 -6.44 6.90
N PRO A 227 -1.11 -7.70 7.25
CA PRO A 227 -2.48 -8.12 7.54
C PRO A 227 -3.07 -7.46 8.80
N GLN A 228 -2.27 -7.22 9.84
CA GLN A 228 -2.72 -6.53 11.05
C GLN A 228 -3.11 -5.07 10.79
N ASP A 229 -2.49 -4.41 9.81
CA ASP A 229 -2.86 -3.04 9.42
C ASP A 229 -4.27 -3.04 8.81
N ALA A 230 -4.58 -4.01 7.94
CA ALA A 230 -5.90 -4.18 7.35
C ALA A 230 -6.97 -4.51 8.41
N VAL A 231 -6.65 -5.39 9.37
CA VAL A 231 -7.59 -5.76 10.45
C VAL A 231 -7.83 -4.57 11.38
N ALA A 232 -6.78 -3.84 11.78
CA ALA A 232 -6.92 -2.63 12.59
C ALA A 232 -7.79 -1.58 11.88
N CYS A 233 -7.55 -1.38 10.57
CA CYS A 233 -8.38 -0.51 9.74
C CYS A 233 -9.84 -0.97 9.74
N ALA A 234 -10.11 -2.26 9.52
CA ALA A 234 -11.48 -2.78 9.45
C ALA A 234 -12.22 -2.63 10.79
N LEU A 235 -11.55 -2.87 11.92
CA LEU A 235 -12.11 -2.65 13.25
C LEU A 235 -12.47 -1.18 13.46
N LYS A 236 -11.58 -0.27 13.05
CA LYS A 236 -11.82 1.18 13.18
C LYS A 236 -12.91 1.67 12.23
N VAL A 237 -12.96 1.15 11.01
CA VAL A 237 -14.05 1.39 10.06
C VAL A 237 -15.38 1.00 10.68
N ARG A 238 -15.50 -0.20 11.25
CA ARG A 238 -16.74 -0.65 11.90
C ARG A 238 -17.19 0.32 13.00
N GLU A 239 -16.27 0.75 13.87
CA GLU A 239 -16.56 1.69 14.96
C GLU A 239 -17.02 3.07 14.44
N GLU A 240 -16.26 3.69 13.55
CA GLU A 240 -16.54 5.04 13.04
C GLU A 240 -17.79 5.07 12.15
N PHE A 241 -18.08 3.98 11.43
CA PHE A 241 -19.26 3.87 10.58
C PHE A 241 -20.55 3.80 11.41
N ASP A 242 -20.52 3.11 12.55
CA ASP A 242 -21.65 3.10 13.50
C ASP A 242 -21.91 4.52 14.03
N ALA A 243 -20.85 5.26 14.38
CA ALA A 243 -20.97 6.66 14.82
C ALA A 243 -21.41 7.62 13.69
N PHE A 244 -21.01 7.35 12.44
CA PHE A 244 -21.46 8.10 11.27
C PHE A 244 -22.97 7.92 11.05
N ASN A 245 -23.45 6.68 11.03
CA ASN A 245 -24.87 6.37 10.85
C ASN A 245 -25.75 7.01 11.93
N ALA A 246 -25.30 7.00 13.18
CA ALA A 246 -26.03 7.61 14.29
C ALA A 246 -26.19 9.14 14.13
N ARG A 247 -25.22 9.82 13.50
CA ARG A 247 -25.25 11.28 13.27
C ARG A 247 -26.04 11.69 12.04
N ALA A 248 -26.05 10.86 11.01
CA ALA A 248 -26.64 11.20 9.72
C ALA A 248 -28.18 11.08 9.69
N ASP A 249 -28.83 10.72 10.81
CA ASP A 249 -30.24 10.31 10.89
C ASP A 249 -30.61 9.29 9.79
N VAL A 250 -29.61 8.53 9.36
CA VAL A 250 -29.75 7.40 8.47
C VAL A 250 -30.25 6.30 9.37
N SER A 251 -31.56 6.10 9.41
CA SER A 251 -32.25 5.04 10.15
C SER A 251 -31.55 3.68 9.99
N GLY A 252 -30.55 3.37 10.83
CA GLY A 252 -29.94 2.05 11.09
C GLY A 252 -29.66 1.08 9.94
N ASP A 253 -29.65 1.52 8.67
CA ASP A 253 -29.79 0.60 7.53
C ASP A 253 -28.52 0.43 6.71
N SER A 254 -27.59 1.39 6.71
CA SER A 254 -26.36 1.24 5.94
C SER A 254 -25.26 0.64 6.79
N HIS A 255 -24.86 -0.60 6.50
CA HIS A 255 -23.73 -1.24 7.17
C HIS A 255 -22.70 -1.67 6.15
N LEU A 256 -21.45 -1.80 6.57
CA LEU A 256 -20.41 -2.34 5.72
C LEU A 256 -20.22 -3.83 5.97
N LYS A 257 -19.98 -4.54 4.87
CA LYS A 257 -19.40 -5.88 4.84
C LYS A 257 -17.92 -5.72 4.53
N ILE A 258 -17.04 -6.30 5.35
CA ILE A 258 -15.59 -6.22 5.11
C ILE A 258 -15.04 -7.64 4.98
N GLY A 259 -14.20 -7.88 3.98
CA GLY A 259 -13.46 -9.13 3.85
C GLY A 259 -11.98 -8.87 3.64
N ILE A 260 -11.14 -9.64 4.33
CA ILE A 260 -9.68 -9.51 4.28
C ILE A 260 -9.06 -10.85 3.92
N HIS A 261 -8.22 -10.84 2.89
CA HIS A 261 -7.48 -12.02 2.45
C HIS A 261 -6.04 -11.65 2.08
N GLU A 262 -5.14 -12.60 2.31
CA GLU A 262 -3.73 -12.47 1.99
C GLU A 262 -3.29 -13.65 1.12
N GLY A 263 -2.51 -13.38 0.07
CA GLY A 263 -1.94 -14.41 -0.79
C GLY A 263 -1.07 -13.84 -1.91
N PRO A 264 -0.47 -14.72 -2.75
CA PRO A 264 0.34 -14.30 -3.88
C PRO A 264 -0.51 -13.67 -4.99
N SER A 265 0.03 -12.71 -5.73
CA SER A 265 -0.66 -12.04 -6.83
C SER A 265 0.31 -11.58 -7.91
N ILE A 266 -0.23 -10.99 -8.97
CA ILE A 266 0.53 -10.34 -10.03
C ILE A 266 0.14 -8.87 -10.03
N VAL A 267 1.11 -7.99 -9.92
CA VAL A 267 0.92 -6.55 -10.13
C VAL A 267 0.95 -6.28 -11.62
N VAL A 268 -0.05 -5.55 -12.10
CA VAL A 268 -0.25 -5.21 -13.52
C VAL A 268 -0.57 -3.73 -13.66
N THR A 269 -0.53 -3.22 -14.89
CA THR A 269 -1.12 -1.91 -15.21
C THR A 269 -2.41 -2.12 -16.00
N LEU A 270 -3.55 -1.72 -15.43
CA LEU A 270 -4.86 -1.74 -16.06
C LEU A 270 -5.44 -0.32 -16.05
N ASN A 271 -6.06 0.12 -17.14
CA ASN A 271 -6.58 1.49 -17.27
C ASN A 271 -5.54 2.57 -16.90
N ARG A 272 -4.28 2.32 -17.25
CA ARG A 272 -3.11 3.18 -16.98
C ARG A 272 -2.73 3.34 -15.50
N ILE A 273 -3.37 2.59 -14.60
CA ILE A 273 -3.07 2.60 -13.16
C ILE A 273 -2.58 1.22 -12.68
N LEU A 274 -1.85 1.20 -11.56
CA LEU A 274 -1.45 -0.04 -10.91
C LEU A 274 -2.65 -0.82 -10.36
N ASP A 275 -2.72 -2.10 -10.67
CA ASP A 275 -3.77 -3.00 -10.22
C ASP A 275 -3.19 -4.38 -9.87
N TYR A 276 -4.00 -5.23 -9.25
CA TYR A 276 -3.64 -6.60 -8.92
C TYR A 276 -4.48 -7.58 -9.73
N PHE A 277 -3.85 -8.66 -10.14
CA PHE A 277 -4.48 -9.74 -10.87
C PHE A 277 -4.13 -11.09 -10.25
N GLY A 278 -5.07 -12.03 -10.31
CA GLY A 278 -4.87 -13.41 -9.86
C GLY A 278 -5.98 -13.90 -8.94
N THR A 279 -5.84 -15.15 -8.50
CA THR A 279 -6.80 -15.84 -7.65
C THR A 279 -7.02 -15.12 -6.32
N THR A 280 -5.97 -14.58 -5.70
CA THR A 280 -6.03 -13.84 -4.42
C THR A 280 -7.00 -12.66 -4.45
N VAL A 281 -7.07 -11.89 -5.55
CA VAL A 281 -8.02 -10.78 -5.70
C VAL A 281 -9.46 -11.30 -5.69
N ASN A 282 -9.71 -12.36 -6.45
CA ASN A 282 -11.04 -12.99 -6.52
C ASN A 282 -11.43 -13.63 -5.18
N THR A 283 -10.48 -14.26 -4.48
CA THR A 283 -10.70 -14.84 -3.16
C THR A 283 -11.04 -13.77 -2.14
N ALA A 284 -10.32 -12.64 -2.13
CA ALA A 284 -10.60 -11.53 -1.20
C ALA A 284 -12.02 -10.98 -1.36
N ALA A 285 -12.46 -10.74 -2.61
CA ALA A 285 -13.83 -10.31 -2.90
C ALA A 285 -14.86 -11.37 -2.46
N ARG A 286 -14.57 -12.66 -2.65
CA ARG A 286 -15.47 -13.75 -2.24
C ARG A 286 -15.53 -13.88 -0.72
N VAL A 287 -14.42 -13.72 -0.01
CA VAL A 287 -14.38 -13.68 1.46
C VAL A 287 -15.29 -12.57 1.97
N GLN A 288 -15.17 -11.35 1.42
CA GLN A 288 -16.06 -10.24 1.73
C GLN A 288 -17.53 -10.57 1.44
N SER A 289 -17.84 -11.25 0.34
CA SER A 289 -19.22 -11.61 -0.01
C SER A 289 -19.90 -12.56 0.99
N THR A 290 -19.12 -13.27 1.81
CA THR A 290 -19.65 -14.13 2.88
C THR A 290 -19.97 -13.38 4.18
N ALA A 291 -19.62 -12.10 4.26
CA ALA A 291 -19.87 -11.27 5.42
C ALA A 291 -21.35 -10.92 5.53
N SER A 292 -21.87 -11.08 6.75
CA SER A 292 -23.19 -10.63 7.16
C SER A 292 -23.19 -9.12 7.47
N LYS A 293 -24.36 -8.57 7.80
CA LYS A 293 -24.52 -7.17 8.23
C LYS A 293 -23.50 -6.83 9.33
N ARG A 294 -22.65 -5.81 9.11
CA ARG A 294 -21.62 -5.30 10.05
C ARG A 294 -20.47 -6.28 10.34
N GLU A 295 -20.37 -7.40 9.62
CA GLU A 295 -19.37 -8.43 9.87
C GLU A 295 -18.04 -8.12 9.16
N ILE A 296 -16.93 -8.40 9.85
CA ILE A 296 -15.60 -8.46 9.26
C ILE A 296 -15.23 -9.93 9.10
N VAL A 297 -14.93 -10.35 7.87
CA VAL A 297 -14.56 -11.75 7.59
C VAL A 297 -13.09 -11.84 7.21
N LEU A 298 -12.36 -12.68 7.93
CA LEU A 298 -10.95 -12.97 7.68
C LEU A 298 -10.82 -14.35 7.03
N SER A 299 -10.00 -14.45 5.98
CA SER A 299 -9.52 -15.76 5.52
C SER A 299 -8.61 -16.44 6.55
N SER A 300 -8.46 -17.77 6.49
CA SER A 300 -7.54 -18.52 7.36
C SER A 300 -6.12 -17.96 7.38
N LYS A 301 -5.59 -17.53 6.23
CA LYS A 301 -4.24 -16.98 6.12
C LYS A 301 -4.07 -15.74 6.99
N VAL A 302 -5.01 -14.80 6.90
CA VAL A 302 -5.02 -13.56 7.70
C VAL A 302 -5.22 -13.88 9.18
N ARG A 303 -6.20 -14.73 9.52
CA ARG A 303 -6.48 -15.12 10.90
C ARG A 303 -5.28 -15.77 11.59
N SER A 304 -4.50 -16.58 10.86
CA SER A 304 -3.33 -17.29 11.39
C SER A 304 -2.11 -16.41 11.65
N ASN A 305 -2.14 -15.13 11.25
CA ASN A 305 -1.03 -14.22 11.48
C ASN A 305 -0.93 -13.86 12.98
N PRO A 306 0.25 -14.03 13.63
CA PRO A 306 0.40 -13.76 15.06
C PRO A 306 0.05 -12.34 15.48
N ALA A 307 0.40 -11.33 14.68
CA ALA A 307 0.09 -9.94 14.98
C ALA A 307 -1.42 -9.65 14.85
N VAL A 308 -2.13 -10.39 13.99
CA VAL A 308 -3.60 -10.33 13.90
C VAL A 308 -4.22 -10.99 15.12
N ASP A 309 -3.71 -12.15 15.56
CA ASP A 309 -4.21 -12.84 16.75
C ASP A 309 -4.06 -11.98 18.02
N GLU A 310 -2.88 -11.37 18.21
CA GLU A 310 -2.62 -10.44 19.31
C GLU A 310 -3.54 -9.22 19.25
N LEU A 311 -3.70 -8.61 18.06
CA LEU A 311 -4.59 -7.47 17.86
C LEU A 311 -6.04 -7.81 18.24
N LEU A 312 -6.55 -8.96 17.82
CA LEU A 312 -7.90 -9.39 18.12
C LEU A 312 -8.09 -9.70 19.61
N ALA A 313 -7.10 -10.35 20.24
CA ALA A 313 -7.10 -10.63 21.67
C ALA A 313 -7.11 -9.34 22.51
N MET A 314 -6.35 -8.30 22.12
CA MET A 314 -6.37 -6.99 22.78
C MET A 314 -7.75 -6.32 22.73
N HIS A 315 -8.55 -6.62 21.70
CA HIS A 315 -9.92 -6.12 21.57
C HIS A 315 -10.97 -7.07 22.19
N GLY A 316 -10.54 -8.18 22.83
CA GLY A 316 -11.45 -9.18 23.39
C GLY A 316 -12.26 -9.93 22.34
N LEU A 317 -11.78 -10.00 21.10
CA LEU A 317 -12.48 -10.61 19.97
C LEU A 317 -11.98 -12.05 19.75
N HIS A 318 -12.92 -12.98 19.64
CA HIS A 318 -12.65 -14.39 19.38
C HIS A 318 -13.34 -14.82 18.07
N PRO A 319 -12.62 -14.73 16.93
CA PRO A 319 -13.21 -14.97 15.62
C PRO A 319 -13.79 -16.38 15.49
N GLN A 320 -15.01 -16.48 14.97
CA GLN A 320 -15.70 -17.75 14.80
C GLN A 320 -15.45 -18.31 13.40
N GLY A 321 -14.81 -19.47 13.34
CA GLY A 321 -14.55 -20.18 12.08
C GLY A 321 -15.82 -20.83 11.53
N ARG A 322 -16.08 -20.66 10.23
CA ARG A 322 -17.12 -21.40 9.50
C ARG A 322 -16.59 -21.88 8.15
N GLU A 323 -17.05 -23.04 7.72
CA GLU A 323 -16.78 -23.52 6.37
C GLU A 323 -17.75 -22.91 5.36
N THR A 324 -17.24 -22.57 4.19
CA THR A 324 -18.03 -22.00 3.10
C THR A 324 -17.47 -22.42 1.74
N LEU A 325 -18.34 -22.48 0.74
CA LEU A 325 -17.95 -22.68 -0.64
C LEU A 325 -17.81 -21.32 -1.31
N LEU A 326 -16.57 -20.92 -1.58
CA LEU A 326 -16.30 -19.72 -2.35
C LEU A 326 -16.41 -20.06 -3.84
N LYS A 327 -17.41 -19.47 -4.51
CA LYS A 327 -17.67 -19.70 -5.95
C LYS A 327 -16.36 -19.68 -6.75
N GLY A 328 -16.02 -20.74 -7.47
CA GLY A 328 -14.81 -20.76 -8.31
C GLY A 328 -13.48 -20.88 -7.53
N ILE A 329 -13.53 -21.37 -6.29
CA ILE A 329 -12.38 -21.89 -5.54
C ILE A 329 -12.66 -23.36 -5.25
N ALA A 330 -11.65 -24.21 -5.41
CA ALA A 330 -11.81 -25.65 -5.21
C ALA A 330 -11.94 -25.98 -3.71
N GLY A 331 -12.96 -26.75 -3.37
CA GLY A 331 -13.18 -27.28 -2.03
C GLY A 331 -13.70 -26.26 -1.00
N PRO A 332 -14.15 -26.74 0.16
CA PRO A 332 -14.53 -25.89 1.30
C PRO A 332 -13.38 -25.00 1.73
N GLN A 333 -13.69 -23.76 2.08
CA GLN A 333 -12.76 -22.80 2.66
C GLN A 333 -13.24 -22.42 4.05
N THR A 334 -12.32 -22.31 5.00
CA THR A 334 -12.64 -21.76 6.32
C THR A 334 -12.48 -20.24 6.31
N VAL A 335 -13.49 -19.54 6.80
CA VAL A 335 -13.46 -18.09 7.03
C VAL A 335 -13.83 -17.79 8.48
N TYR A 336 -13.37 -16.66 8.99
CA TYR A 336 -13.50 -16.29 10.39
C TYR A 336 -14.24 -14.97 10.52
N GLY A 337 -15.43 -14.99 11.13
CA GLY A 337 -16.20 -13.80 11.42
C GLY A 337 -15.72 -13.12 12.70
N VAL A 338 -15.57 -11.79 12.64
CA VAL A 338 -15.14 -10.89 13.72
C VAL A 338 -16.17 -9.79 13.93
#